data_AF-A0A971YMX0-F1
#
_entry.id   AF-A0A971YMX0-F1
#
_cell.length_a   1.000
_cell.length_b   1.000
_cell.length_c   1.000
_cell.angle_alpha   90.00
_cell.angle_beta   90.00
_cell.angle_gamma   90.00
#
_symmetry.space_group_name_H-M   'P 1'
#
loop_
_entity.id
_entity.type
_entity.pdbx_description
1 polymer ?
#
loop_
_entity_poly.entity_id
_entity_poly.type
_entity_poly.pdbx_seq_one_letter_code
_entity_poly.pdbx_strand_id
1 'polypeptide(L)'
;MGRRATILNNLEISWVFLEIADLLEIKGESPFKVRAYRQGARLLAELDEDIRDYAAAGRLTELPGIGSALAAKIEELVTTGSLAYLTRLRQEVPAGLRQMLTLPGVGPQTVRTIHKHLGISTVFELEKAAKAKKLRDLPGLGVKTELAIKSGIDLLRSRPRGMPLGLVYTVASELQEMLSLMPQVEKVSVAGGVRRREELVDGLLLVAAVPAPADREEVLSTFCAAPHVREVIGRSSNEAIVIIGIGVQATLVVVEPDVYSNALCYYTGNSAHWQE
;
A
#
# COMPACT_ATOMS: atom_id res chain seq x y z
N MET A 1 16.15 15.43 -11.63
CA MET A 1 15.29 16.58 -11.26
C MET A 1 14.89 16.40 -9.81
N GLY A 2 15.44 17.20 -8.90
CA GLY A 2 15.17 17.07 -7.47
C GLY A 2 13.70 17.37 -7.16
N ARG A 3 13.06 16.50 -6.39
CA ARG A 3 11.76 16.81 -5.76
C ARG A 3 11.93 18.12 -4.99
N ARG A 4 11.28 19.20 -5.41
CA ARG A 4 11.02 20.32 -4.50
C ARG A 4 10.30 19.72 -3.31
N ALA A 5 10.90 19.80 -2.12
CA ALA A 5 10.18 19.49 -0.90
C ALA A 5 8.92 20.36 -0.89
N THR A 6 7.75 19.74 -0.96
CA THR A 6 6.49 20.45 -0.92
C THR A 6 6.41 21.12 0.45
N ILE A 7 6.53 22.44 0.49
CA ILE A 7 6.38 23.21 1.73
C ILE A 7 4.95 22.99 2.20
N LEU A 8 4.79 22.41 3.39
CA LEU A 8 3.48 22.01 3.91
C LEU A 8 2.70 23.23 4.40
N ASN A 9 1.42 23.30 4.03
CA ASN A 9 0.48 24.30 4.53
C ASN A 9 -0.21 23.85 5.84
N ASN A 10 -1.00 24.73 6.44
CA ASN A 10 -1.73 24.50 7.69
C ASN A 10 -2.49 23.16 7.70
N LEU A 11 -3.25 22.90 6.63
CA LEU A 11 -4.10 21.72 6.51
C LEU A 11 -3.26 20.44 6.41
N GLU A 12 -2.17 20.48 5.64
CA GLU A 12 -1.26 19.33 5.50
C GLU A 12 -0.55 19.00 6.81
N ILE A 13 -0.10 20.01 7.57
CA ILE A 13 0.49 19.82 8.90
C ILE A 13 -0.56 19.29 9.89
N SER A 14 -1.81 19.74 9.78
CA SER A 14 -2.91 19.22 10.61
C SER A 14 -3.10 17.71 10.41
N TRP A 15 -3.03 17.22 9.18
CA TRP A 15 -3.13 15.79 8.86
C TRP A 15 -1.95 14.99 9.43
N VAL A 16 -0.72 15.53 9.33
CA VAL A 16 0.46 14.94 9.95
C VAL A 16 0.26 14.78 11.47
N PHE A 17 -0.28 15.80 12.13
CA PHE A 17 -0.51 15.75 13.58
C PHE A 17 -1.62 14.77 13.95
N LEU A 18 -2.68 14.66 13.14
CA LEU A 18 -3.72 13.64 13.32
C LEU A 18 -3.13 12.22 13.22
N GLU A 19 -2.30 11.98 12.22
CA GLU A 19 -1.65 10.68 12.05
C GLU A 19 -0.74 10.35 13.24
N ILE A 20 0.06 11.30 13.72
CA ILE A 20 0.89 11.10 14.92
C ILE A 20 0.00 10.72 16.11
N ALA A 21 -1.12 11.42 16.30
CA ALA A 21 -2.04 11.11 17.39
C ALA A 21 -2.62 9.69 17.26
N ASP A 22 -3.02 9.26 16.07
CA ASP A 22 -3.50 7.89 15.80
C ASP A 22 -2.44 6.85 16.17
N LEU A 23 -1.19 7.05 15.74
CA LEU A 23 -0.09 6.13 15.98
C LEU A 23 0.27 6.04 17.47
N LEU A 24 0.32 7.18 18.16
CA LEU A 24 0.55 7.22 19.62
C LEU A 24 -0.57 6.51 20.39
N GLU A 25 -1.81 6.70 19.95
CA GLU A 25 -2.97 6.05 20.55
C GLU A 25 -2.92 4.52 20.37
N ILE A 26 -2.58 4.05 19.17
CA ILE A 26 -2.35 2.61 18.91
C ILE A 26 -1.23 2.04 19.79
N LYS A 27 -0.12 2.77 19.93
CA LYS A 27 0.99 2.38 20.81
C LYS A 27 0.62 2.36 22.29
N GLY A 28 -0.49 2.99 22.68
CA GLY A 28 -0.87 3.15 24.08
C GLY A 28 0.01 4.15 24.83
N GLU A 29 0.54 5.15 24.12
CA GLU A 29 1.27 6.27 24.71
C GLU A 29 0.36 7.15 25.59
N SER A 30 0.97 8.11 26.29
CA SER A 30 0.26 8.97 27.22
C SER A 30 -0.97 9.66 26.59
N PRO A 31 -2.17 9.56 27.21
CA PRO A 31 -3.37 10.27 26.76
C PRO A 31 -3.19 11.80 26.72
N PHE A 32 -2.24 12.34 27.47
CA PHE A 32 -1.88 13.76 27.40
C PHE A 32 -1.17 14.09 26.08
N LYS A 33 -0.21 13.26 25.66
CA LYS A 33 0.49 13.43 24.37
C LYS A 33 -0.47 13.31 23.20
N VAL A 34 -1.33 12.28 23.19
CA VAL A 34 -2.34 12.09 22.14
C VAL A 34 -3.24 13.32 22.03
N ARG A 35 -3.77 13.81 23.16
CA ARG A 35 -4.61 15.02 23.19
C ARG A 35 -3.88 16.27 22.71
N ALA A 36 -2.60 16.44 23.05
CA ALA A 36 -1.80 17.56 22.57
C ALA A 36 -1.69 17.58 21.03
N TYR A 37 -1.41 16.44 20.38
CA TYR A 37 -1.37 16.37 18.92
C TYR A 37 -2.74 16.58 18.26
N ARG A 38 -3.82 16.02 18.84
CA ARG A 38 -5.19 16.27 18.34
C ARG A 38 -5.57 17.73 18.42
N GLN A 39 -5.25 18.38 19.54
CA GLN A 39 -5.53 19.80 19.72
C GLN A 39 -4.68 20.65 18.78
N GLY A 40 -3.38 20.33 18.64
CA GLY A 40 -2.50 21.00 17.67
C GLY A 40 -3.02 20.86 16.24
N ALA A 41 -3.47 19.67 15.83
CA ALA A 41 -4.07 19.47 14.52
C ALA A 41 -5.32 20.33 14.31
N ARG A 42 -6.22 20.37 15.31
CA ARG A 42 -7.43 21.19 15.24
C ARG A 42 -7.11 22.67 15.10
N LEU A 43 -6.19 23.18 15.93
CA LEU A 43 -5.74 24.57 15.87
C LEU A 43 -5.18 24.91 14.49
N LEU A 44 -4.34 24.04 13.92
CA LEU A 44 -3.77 24.23 12.59
C LEU A 44 -4.85 24.24 11.50
N ALA A 45 -5.84 23.34 11.58
CA ALA A 45 -6.92 23.29 10.59
C ALA A 45 -7.88 24.49 10.65
N GLU A 46 -8.04 25.10 11.83
CA GLU A 46 -8.89 26.28 12.07
C GLU A 46 -8.12 27.61 11.95
N LEU A 47 -6.79 27.58 11.75
CA LEU A 47 -5.97 28.79 11.66
C LEU A 47 -6.12 29.45 10.27
N ASP A 48 -6.66 30.67 10.25
CA ASP A 48 -6.87 31.46 9.04
C ASP A 48 -5.55 31.97 8.41
N GLU A 49 -4.58 32.28 9.25
CA GLU A 49 -3.27 32.80 8.84
C GLU A 49 -2.32 31.65 8.46
N ASP A 50 -1.37 31.93 7.59
CA ASP A 50 -0.40 30.92 7.17
C ASP A 50 0.56 30.57 8.31
N ILE A 51 0.61 29.30 8.69
CA ILE A 51 1.51 28.80 9.74
C ILE A 51 2.99 29.04 9.40
N ARG A 52 3.30 29.21 8.10
CA ARG A 52 4.65 29.52 7.61
C ARG A 52 5.09 30.90 8.02
N ASP A 53 4.17 31.86 8.12
CA ASP A 53 4.48 33.22 8.58
C ASP A 53 4.85 33.22 10.07
N TYR A 54 4.13 32.43 10.86
CA TYR A 54 4.47 32.20 12.27
C TYR A 54 5.82 31.50 12.44
N ALA A 55 6.12 30.50 11.61
CA ALA A 55 7.39 29.79 11.62
C ALA A 55 8.55 30.71 11.24
N ALA A 56 8.41 31.49 10.16
CA ALA A 56 9.43 32.44 9.71
C ALA A 56 9.70 33.55 10.73
N ALA A 57 8.68 33.98 11.47
CA ALA A 57 8.80 34.98 12.52
C ALA A 57 9.29 34.41 13.87
N GLY A 58 9.42 33.09 14.03
CA GLY A 58 9.77 32.45 15.30
C GLY A 58 8.67 32.60 16.37
N ARG A 59 7.41 32.75 15.95
CA ARG A 59 6.26 33.08 16.81
C ARG A 59 5.29 31.91 17.02
N LEU A 60 5.66 30.68 16.63
CA LEU A 60 4.80 29.50 16.73
C LEU A 60 4.29 29.22 18.15
N THR A 61 5.07 29.53 19.18
CA THR A 61 4.67 29.34 20.58
C THR A 61 3.69 30.40 21.10
N GLU A 62 3.43 31.46 20.33
CA GLU A 62 2.37 32.42 20.64
C GLU A 62 0.98 31.86 20.35
N LEU A 63 0.88 30.84 19.50
CA LEU A 63 -0.38 30.16 19.20
C LEU A 63 -0.87 29.37 20.43
N PRO A 64 -2.05 29.71 20.99
CA PRO A 64 -2.56 29.03 22.18
C PRO A 64 -2.73 27.52 21.94
N GLY A 65 -2.03 26.71 22.74
CA GLY A 65 -2.05 25.25 22.62
C GLY A 65 -0.89 24.64 21.80
N ILE A 66 -0.03 25.47 21.19
CA ILE A 66 1.22 25.04 20.56
C ILE A 66 2.40 25.30 21.52
N GLY A 67 2.84 24.26 22.22
CA GLY A 67 4.04 24.32 23.06
C GLY A 67 5.33 24.12 22.24
N SER A 68 6.49 24.34 22.88
CA SER A 68 7.82 24.21 22.24
C SER A 68 8.03 22.88 21.48
N ALA A 69 7.54 21.77 22.03
CA ALA A 69 7.68 20.45 21.40
C ALA A 69 6.84 20.26 20.12
N LEU A 70 5.71 20.97 19.99
CA LEU A 70 4.89 21.00 18.78
C LEU A 70 5.45 22.04 17.79
N ALA A 71 5.84 23.22 18.28
CA ALA A 71 6.48 24.26 17.48
C ALA A 71 7.69 23.74 16.71
N ALA A 72 8.62 23.03 17.38
CA ALA A 72 9.79 22.44 16.73
C ALA A 72 9.43 21.44 15.61
N LYS A 73 8.29 20.75 15.70
CA LYS A 73 7.81 19.82 14.67
C LYS A 73 7.19 20.56 13.49
N ILE A 74 6.49 21.65 13.77
CA ILE A 74 5.93 22.52 12.73
C ILE A 74 7.08 23.14 11.94
N GLU A 75 8.13 23.64 12.61
CA GLU A 75 9.33 24.18 11.94
C GLU A 75 10.00 23.15 11.03
N GLU A 76 10.19 21.91 11.51
CA GLU A 76 10.76 20.82 10.70
C GLU A 76 9.89 20.52 9.46
N LEU A 77 8.57 20.48 9.64
CA LEU A 77 7.61 20.22 8.57
C LEU A 77 7.57 21.33 7.51
N VAL A 78 7.57 22.59 7.94
CA VAL A 78 7.58 23.75 7.03
C VAL A 78 8.92 23.84 6.28
N THR A 79 10.03 23.51 6.94
CA THR A 79 11.38 23.64 6.35
C THR A 79 11.73 22.48 5.42
N THR A 80 11.38 21.25 5.80
CA THR A 80 11.85 20.03 5.11
C THR A 80 10.76 19.30 4.32
N GLY A 81 9.48 19.63 4.55
CA GLY A 81 8.34 18.88 4.02
C GLY A 81 8.18 17.48 4.62
N SER A 82 8.93 17.15 5.67
CA SER A 82 8.94 15.83 6.31
C SER A 82 9.14 15.94 7.82
N LEU A 83 8.84 14.86 8.55
CA LEU A 83 9.05 14.81 10.00
C LEU A 83 9.68 13.48 10.40
N ALA A 84 10.92 13.52 10.88
CA ALA A 84 11.65 12.35 11.34
C ALA A 84 10.90 11.58 12.42
N TYR A 85 10.19 12.29 13.30
CA TYR A 85 9.37 11.70 14.35
C TYR A 85 8.21 10.84 13.80
N LEU A 86 7.50 11.33 12.77
CA LEU A 86 6.42 10.57 12.14
C LEU A 86 6.99 9.32 11.44
N THR A 87 8.12 9.44 10.76
CA THR A 87 8.79 8.32 10.10
C THR A 87 9.13 7.20 11.08
N ARG A 88 9.66 7.54 12.27
CA ARG A 88 9.93 6.55 13.34
C ARG A 88 8.66 5.90 13.85
N LEU A 89 7.60 6.66 14.12
CA LEU A 89 6.32 6.10 14.57
C LEU A 89 5.71 5.12 13.55
N ARG A 90 5.86 5.39 12.24
CA ARG A 90 5.42 4.47 11.18
C ARG A 90 6.23 3.16 11.12
N GLN A 91 7.47 3.16 11.59
CA GLN A 91 8.27 1.94 11.70
C GLN A 91 7.90 1.11 12.94
N GLU A 92 7.56 1.78 14.04
CA GLU A 92 7.21 1.13 15.31
C GLU A 92 5.81 0.52 15.32
N VAL A 93 4.86 1.12 14.59
CA VAL A 93 3.50 0.56 14.45
C VAL A 93 3.47 -0.38 13.23
N PRO A 94 2.97 -1.62 13.34
CA PRO A 94 2.82 -2.50 12.18
C PRO A 94 1.91 -1.89 11.10
N ALA A 95 2.27 -2.11 9.82
CA ALA A 95 1.50 -1.58 8.69
C ALA A 95 0.04 -2.06 8.67
N GLY A 96 -0.20 -3.30 9.10
CA GLY A 96 -1.56 -3.85 9.16
C GLY A 96 -2.45 -3.14 10.20
N LEU A 97 -1.90 -2.67 11.32
CA LEU A 97 -2.66 -1.85 12.29
C LEU A 97 -3.04 -0.48 11.71
N ARG A 98 -2.13 0.15 10.96
CA ARG A 98 -2.45 1.38 10.23
C ARG A 98 -3.52 1.14 9.16
N GLN A 99 -3.45 0.02 8.46
CA GLN A 99 -4.44 -0.35 7.44
C GLN A 99 -5.84 -0.46 8.05
N MET A 100 -5.97 -0.96 9.29
CA MET A 100 -7.26 -1.04 9.98
C MET A 100 -7.91 0.33 10.21
N LEU A 101 -7.15 1.42 10.35
CA LEU A 101 -7.70 2.78 10.49
C LEU A 101 -8.43 3.26 9.23
N THR A 102 -8.20 2.62 8.08
CA THR A 102 -8.92 2.93 6.84
C THR A 102 -10.33 2.33 6.82
N LEU A 103 -10.66 1.44 7.76
CA LEU A 103 -11.97 0.85 7.89
C LEU A 103 -12.96 1.87 8.50
N PRO A 104 -14.10 2.14 7.84
CA PRO A 104 -15.11 3.02 8.39
C PRO A 104 -15.56 2.59 9.78
N GLY A 105 -15.57 3.53 10.73
CA GLY A 105 -15.98 3.26 12.11
C GLY A 105 -14.93 2.55 12.97
N VAL A 106 -13.71 2.36 12.48
CA VAL A 106 -12.59 1.77 13.23
C VAL A 106 -11.59 2.87 13.60
N GLY A 107 -11.64 3.29 14.86
CA GLY A 107 -10.70 4.28 15.39
C GLY A 107 -9.45 3.66 16.05
N PRO A 108 -8.44 4.49 16.37
CA PRO A 108 -7.20 4.04 17.00
C PRO A 108 -7.38 3.27 18.32
N GLN A 109 -8.35 3.66 19.16
CA GLN A 109 -8.66 2.90 20.39
C GLN A 109 -9.17 1.50 20.07
N THR A 110 -10.04 1.37 19.06
CA THR A 110 -10.56 0.06 18.64
C THR A 110 -9.43 -0.83 18.14
N VAL A 111 -8.55 -0.30 17.28
CA VAL A 111 -7.36 -1.01 16.79
C VAL A 111 -6.45 -1.44 17.95
N ARG A 112 -6.20 -0.53 18.90
CA ARG A 112 -5.39 -0.81 20.10
C ARG A 112 -6.00 -1.93 20.93
N THR A 113 -7.30 -1.87 21.23
CA THR A 113 -7.98 -2.89 22.04
C THR A 113 -7.89 -4.26 21.35
N ILE A 114 -8.14 -4.31 20.05
CA ILE A 114 -8.06 -5.54 19.26
C ILE A 114 -6.64 -6.11 19.28
N HIS A 115 -5.62 -5.29 19.01
CA HIS A 115 -4.22 -5.71 19.02
C HIS A 115 -3.79 -6.17 20.42
N LYS A 116 -4.14 -5.42 21.47
CA LYS A 116 -3.75 -5.73 22.85
C LYS A 116 -4.37 -7.04 23.37
N HIS A 117 -5.64 -7.30 23.06
CA HIS A 117 -6.36 -8.44 23.62
C HIS A 117 -6.28 -9.71 22.75
N LEU A 118 -6.19 -9.56 21.43
CA LEU A 118 -6.20 -10.70 20.50
C LEU A 118 -4.90 -10.88 19.72
N GLY A 119 -3.92 -9.98 19.86
CA GLY A 119 -2.66 -10.03 19.11
C GLY A 119 -2.82 -9.78 17.61
N ILE A 120 -3.99 -9.33 17.17
CA ILE A 120 -4.34 -9.15 15.76
C ILE A 120 -3.59 -7.96 15.20
N SER A 121 -2.80 -8.21 14.16
CA SER A 121 -1.94 -7.22 13.52
C SER A 121 -2.26 -6.99 12.05
N THR A 122 -3.13 -7.82 11.44
CA THR A 122 -3.51 -7.74 10.02
C THR A 122 -5.03 -7.70 9.81
N VAL A 123 -5.47 -7.11 8.68
CA VAL A 123 -6.90 -7.07 8.31
C VAL A 123 -7.49 -8.48 8.12
N PHE A 124 -6.68 -9.43 7.68
CA PHE A 124 -7.09 -10.83 7.52
C PHE A 124 -7.38 -11.52 8.86
N GLU A 125 -6.51 -11.33 9.85
CA GLU A 125 -6.75 -11.80 11.23
C GLU A 125 -7.98 -11.13 11.85
N LEU A 126 -8.14 -9.83 11.61
CA LEU A 126 -9.32 -9.07 12.04
C LEU A 126 -10.62 -9.65 11.47
N GLU A 127 -10.62 -10.01 10.18
CA GLU A 127 -11.76 -10.65 9.53
C GLU A 127 -12.09 -12.01 10.17
N LYS A 128 -11.07 -12.85 10.40
CA LYS A 128 -11.26 -14.15 11.07
C LYS A 128 -11.89 -13.97 12.45
N ALA A 129 -11.40 -13.02 13.23
CA ALA A 129 -11.93 -12.73 14.56
C ALA A 129 -13.37 -12.18 14.51
N ALA A 130 -13.68 -11.31 13.55
CA ALA A 130 -15.04 -10.80 13.33
C ALA A 130 -16.01 -11.93 12.95
N LYS A 131 -15.62 -12.84 12.04
CA LYS A 131 -16.43 -14.01 11.64
C LYS A 131 -16.65 -14.98 12.80
N ALA A 132 -15.62 -15.18 13.62
CA ALA A 132 -15.69 -15.98 14.82
C ALA A 132 -16.43 -15.30 15.99
N LYS A 133 -16.97 -14.09 15.79
CA LYS A 133 -17.69 -13.31 16.80
C LYS A 133 -16.87 -13.03 18.06
N LYS A 134 -15.54 -12.91 17.93
CA LYS A 134 -14.63 -12.67 19.07
C LYS A 134 -14.47 -11.19 19.41
N LEU A 135 -14.87 -10.28 18.52
CA LEU A 135 -14.62 -8.84 18.70
C LEU A 135 -15.65 -8.21 19.65
N ARG A 136 -16.90 -8.70 19.63
CA ARG A 136 -17.99 -8.23 20.49
C ARG A 136 -17.74 -8.44 21.99
N ASP A 137 -16.83 -9.34 22.37
CA ASP A 137 -16.52 -9.65 23.76
C ASP A 137 -15.37 -8.78 24.32
N LEU A 138 -14.76 -7.94 23.47
CA LEU A 138 -13.66 -7.07 23.88
C LEU A 138 -14.16 -5.81 24.61
N PRO A 139 -13.39 -5.27 25.57
CA PRO A 139 -13.77 -4.06 26.30
C PRO A 139 -14.03 -2.87 25.38
N GLY A 140 -15.21 -2.26 25.48
CA GLY A 140 -15.60 -1.11 24.66
C GLY A 140 -16.01 -1.46 23.22
N LEU A 141 -15.99 -2.74 22.85
CA LEU A 141 -16.55 -3.23 21.60
C LEU A 141 -17.88 -3.94 21.88
N GLY A 142 -18.74 -3.99 20.87
CA GLY A 142 -19.99 -4.71 20.94
C GLY A 142 -20.43 -5.14 19.55
N VAL A 143 -21.62 -5.74 19.46
CA VAL A 143 -22.16 -6.28 18.20
C VAL A 143 -22.19 -5.23 17.09
N LYS A 144 -22.55 -3.98 17.42
CA LYS A 144 -22.59 -2.87 16.46
C LYS A 144 -21.22 -2.58 15.86
N THR A 145 -20.18 -2.50 16.69
CA THR A 145 -18.80 -2.24 16.25
C THR A 145 -18.26 -3.41 15.42
N GLU A 146 -18.54 -4.65 15.82
CA GLU A 146 -18.14 -5.84 15.06
C GLU A 146 -18.79 -5.88 13.67
N LEU A 147 -20.09 -5.56 13.58
CA LEU A 147 -20.79 -5.46 12.29
C LEU A 147 -20.26 -4.31 11.43
N ALA A 148 -19.91 -3.17 12.03
CA ALA A 148 -19.29 -2.06 11.32
C ALA A 148 -17.91 -2.45 10.77
N ILE A 149 -17.07 -3.13 11.57
CA ILE A 149 -15.79 -3.68 11.14
C ILE A 149 -15.99 -4.64 9.96
N LYS A 150 -16.92 -5.59 10.07
CA LYS A 150 -17.21 -6.55 9.00
C LYS A 150 -17.62 -5.84 7.71
N SER A 151 -18.56 -4.89 7.81
CA SER A 151 -19.04 -4.11 6.67
C SER A 151 -17.92 -3.25 6.06
N GLY A 152 -17.05 -2.68 6.89
CA GLY A 152 -15.88 -1.93 6.44
C GLY A 152 -14.86 -2.81 5.69
N ILE A 153 -14.64 -4.04 6.16
CA ILE A 153 -13.76 -5.02 5.49
C ILE A 153 -14.37 -5.41 4.14
N ASP A 154 -15.67 -5.68 4.11
CA ASP A 154 -16.40 -5.99 2.87
C ASP A 154 -16.33 -4.80 1.90
N LEU A 155 -16.41 -3.55 2.39
CA LEU A 155 -16.25 -2.34 1.57
C LEU A 155 -14.81 -2.17 1.04
N LEU A 156 -13.78 -2.43 1.85
CA LEU A 156 -12.39 -2.41 1.37
C LEU A 156 -12.11 -3.51 0.36
N ARG A 157 -12.88 -4.59 0.37
CA ARG A 157 -12.84 -5.67 -0.63
C ARG A 157 -13.65 -5.33 -1.88
N SER A 158 -14.78 -4.66 -1.73
CA SER A 158 -15.62 -4.20 -2.86
C SER A 158 -15.06 -2.96 -3.53
N ARG A 159 -14.13 -2.25 -2.88
CA ARG A 159 -13.28 -1.29 -3.58
C ARG A 159 -12.57 -2.02 -4.72
N PRO A 160 -12.76 -1.56 -5.96
CA PRO A 160 -12.13 -2.20 -7.08
C PRO A 160 -10.61 -2.21 -6.88
N ARG A 161 -10.01 -3.41 -6.82
CA ARG A 161 -8.55 -3.62 -6.70
C ARG A 161 -7.97 -3.84 -8.10
N GLY A 162 -6.70 -3.47 -8.25
CA GLY A 162 -6.00 -3.53 -9.52
C GLY A 162 -5.98 -2.20 -10.25
N MET A 163 -5.27 -2.17 -11.37
CA MET A 163 -5.14 -0.99 -12.21
C MET A 163 -6.06 -1.10 -13.44
N PRO A 164 -6.60 0.01 -13.95
CA PRO A 164 -7.40 0.01 -15.17
C PRO A 164 -6.70 -0.72 -16.31
N LEU A 165 -7.42 -1.65 -16.96
CA LEU A 165 -6.90 -2.43 -18.09
C LEU A 165 -6.23 -1.53 -19.14
N GLY A 166 -6.83 -0.38 -19.46
CA GLY A 166 -6.30 0.57 -20.44
C GLY A 166 -4.91 1.12 -20.11
N LEU A 167 -4.55 1.24 -18.82
CA LEU A 167 -3.20 1.67 -18.42
C LEU A 167 -2.19 0.53 -18.50
N VAL A 168 -2.65 -0.68 -18.19
CA VAL A 168 -1.78 -1.85 -18.02
C VAL A 168 -1.54 -2.57 -19.35
N TYR A 169 -2.51 -2.55 -20.25
CA TYR A 169 -2.48 -3.24 -21.54
C TYR A 169 -1.34 -2.75 -22.44
N THR A 170 -1.04 -1.45 -22.44
CA THR A 170 0.06 -0.88 -23.24
C THR A 170 1.39 -1.49 -22.82
N VAL A 171 1.70 -1.48 -21.52
CA VAL A 171 2.95 -2.05 -20.99
C VAL A 171 2.99 -3.56 -21.18
N ALA A 172 1.87 -4.27 -21.04
CA ALA A 172 1.77 -5.70 -21.33
C ALA A 172 2.17 -6.01 -22.78
N SER A 173 1.66 -5.20 -23.72
CA SER A 173 1.88 -5.36 -25.15
C SER A 173 3.33 -5.07 -25.53
N GLU A 174 3.93 -4.01 -24.98
CA GLU A 174 5.34 -3.67 -25.18
C GLU A 174 6.28 -4.77 -24.66
N LEU A 175 6.02 -5.31 -23.46
CA LEU A 175 6.80 -6.41 -22.91
C LEU A 175 6.64 -7.69 -23.73
N GLN A 176 5.43 -8.01 -24.20
CA GLN A 176 5.20 -9.16 -25.08
C GLN A 176 5.95 -8.99 -26.41
N GLU A 177 5.88 -7.81 -27.02
CA GLU A 177 6.56 -7.51 -28.29
C GLU A 177 8.08 -7.63 -28.14
N MET A 178 8.65 -6.99 -27.11
CA MET A 178 10.07 -7.08 -26.79
C MET A 178 10.55 -8.54 -26.64
N LEU A 179 9.82 -9.37 -25.88
CA LEU A 179 10.17 -10.77 -25.69
C LEU A 179 9.97 -11.59 -26.98
N SER A 180 8.99 -11.26 -27.81
CA SER A 180 8.73 -11.97 -29.07
C SER A 180 9.81 -11.73 -30.14
N LEU A 181 10.60 -10.66 -30.01
CA LEU A 181 11.72 -10.35 -30.89
C LEU A 181 13.00 -11.11 -30.53
N MET A 182 13.03 -11.78 -29.38
CA MET A 182 14.19 -12.57 -28.95
C MET A 182 14.24 -13.90 -29.73
N PRO A 183 15.38 -14.26 -30.37
CA PRO A 183 15.48 -15.53 -31.10
C PRO A 183 15.34 -16.78 -30.21
N GLN A 184 15.56 -16.62 -28.90
CA GLN A 184 15.44 -17.66 -27.88
C GLN A 184 13.97 -17.98 -27.53
N VAL A 185 13.03 -17.09 -27.86
CA VAL A 185 11.61 -17.20 -27.49
C VAL A 185 10.82 -17.71 -28.69
N GLU A 186 10.24 -18.90 -28.57
CA GLU A 186 9.39 -19.46 -29.65
C GLU A 186 8.01 -18.78 -29.68
N LYS A 187 7.42 -18.59 -28.49
CA LYS A 187 6.09 -17.98 -28.30
C LYS A 187 6.05 -17.22 -26.99
N VAL A 188 5.34 -16.10 -26.97
CA VAL A 188 5.04 -15.37 -25.74
C VAL A 188 3.61 -14.83 -25.81
N SER A 189 2.89 -14.92 -24.71
CA SER A 189 1.54 -14.35 -24.58
C SER A 189 1.36 -13.72 -23.21
N VAL A 190 0.66 -12.59 -23.19
CA VAL A 190 0.05 -12.05 -21.97
C VAL A 190 -1.03 -13.02 -21.48
N ALA A 191 -1.05 -13.26 -20.16
CA ALA A 191 -1.96 -14.15 -19.44
C ALA A 191 -2.65 -13.39 -18.29
N GLY A 192 -3.22 -14.11 -17.32
CA GLY A 192 -3.90 -13.52 -16.17
C GLY A 192 -5.10 -12.63 -16.52
N GLY A 193 -5.36 -11.63 -15.65
CA GLY A 193 -6.50 -10.73 -15.76
C GLY A 193 -6.50 -9.86 -17.03
N VAL A 194 -5.32 -9.51 -17.55
CA VAL A 194 -5.20 -8.77 -18.81
C VAL A 194 -5.74 -9.59 -19.98
N ARG A 195 -5.39 -10.88 -20.06
CA ARG A 195 -5.90 -11.77 -21.12
C ARG A 195 -7.40 -12.02 -21.00
N ARG A 196 -7.93 -12.05 -19.77
CA ARG A 196 -9.37 -12.14 -19.48
C ARG A 196 -10.13 -10.83 -19.71
N ARG A 197 -9.43 -9.73 -20.03
CA ARG A 197 -9.98 -8.38 -20.17
C ARG A 197 -10.74 -7.92 -18.92
N GLU A 198 -10.21 -8.23 -17.75
CA GLU A 198 -10.76 -7.70 -16.50
C GLU A 198 -10.62 -6.18 -16.49
N GLU A 199 -11.67 -5.48 -16.06
CA GLU A 199 -11.70 -4.01 -16.03
C GLU A 199 -10.54 -3.44 -15.18
N LEU A 200 -10.20 -4.16 -14.11
CA LEU A 200 -9.08 -3.86 -13.24
C LEU A 200 -8.24 -5.10 -13.03
N VAL A 201 -6.92 -4.94 -13.18
CA VAL A 201 -5.97 -6.05 -13.14
C VAL A 201 -4.99 -5.88 -11.97
N ASP A 202 -4.80 -6.94 -11.19
CA ASP A 202 -3.91 -6.94 -10.02
C ASP A 202 -2.41 -6.94 -10.40
N GLY A 203 -2.09 -7.27 -11.66
CA GLY A 203 -0.72 -7.31 -12.17
C GLY A 203 -0.64 -7.78 -13.63
N LEU A 204 0.57 -7.78 -14.15
CA LEU A 204 0.92 -8.33 -15.45
C LEU A 204 1.46 -9.75 -15.29
N LEU A 205 1.04 -10.65 -16.17
CA LEU A 205 1.60 -11.98 -16.25
C LEU A 205 1.84 -12.33 -17.72
N LEU A 206 3.05 -12.76 -18.05
CA LEU A 206 3.42 -13.28 -19.36
C LEU A 206 3.90 -14.72 -19.23
N VAL A 207 3.55 -15.53 -20.23
CA VAL A 207 4.06 -16.89 -20.37
C VAL A 207 4.85 -16.96 -21.67
N ALA A 208 6.11 -17.39 -21.58
CA ALA A 208 7.01 -17.56 -22.73
C ALA A 208 7.46 -19.02 -22.87
N ALA A 209 7.45 -19.52 -24.11
CA ALA A 209 8.04 -20.79 -24.50
C ALA A 209 9.49 -20.57 -24.92
N VAL A 210 10.42 -21.21 -24.21
CA VAL A 210 11.86 -21.17 -24.50
C VAL A 210 12.36 -22.60 -24.69
N PRO A 211 12.76 -23.00 -25.92
CA PRO A 211 13.14 -24.39 -26.23
C PRO A 211 14.36 -24.89 -25.47
N ALA A 212 15.42 -24.07 -25.38
CA ALA A 212 16.67 -24.46 -24.76
C ALA A 212 16.72 -23.99 -23.29
N PRO A 213 16.92 -24.88 -22.30
CA PRO A 213 17.04 -24.48 -20.89
C PRO A 213 18.16 -23.48 -20.61
N ALA A 214 19.25 -23.52 -21.41
CA ALA A 214 20.37 -22.60 -21.29
C ALA A 214 19.98 -21.14 -21.60
N ASP A 215 18.96 -20.93 -22.45
CA ASP A 215 18.56 -19.61 -22.92
C ASP A 215 17.58 -18.91 -21.95
N ARG A 216 17.01 -19.66 -21.00
CA ARG A 216 16.03 -19.12 -20.03
C ARG A 216 16.61 -17.96 -19.23
N GLU A 217 17.88 -18.06 -18.86
CA GLU A 217 18.54 -17.03 -18.06
C GLU A 217 18.68 -15.71 -18.82
N GLU A 218 18.96 -15.77 -20.12
CA GLU A 218 19.03 -14.59 -20.99
C GLU A 218 17.66 -13.93 -21.14
N VAL A 219 16.61 -14.72 -21.37
CA VAL A 219 15.22 -14.24 -21.47
C VAL A 219 14.75 -13.58 -20.17
N LEU A 220 14.97 -14.23 -19.02
CA LEU A 220 14.64 -13.68 -17.70
C LEU A 220 15.45 -12.40 -17.42
N SER A 221 16.72 -12.36 -17.81
CA SER A 221 17.57 -11.17 -17.62
C SER A 221 17.10 -9.99 -18.46
N THR A 222 16.68 -10.24 -19.70
CA THR A 222 16.16 -9.22 -20.62
C THR A 222 14.84 -8.65 -20.09
N PHE A 223 13.95 -9.50 -19.59
CA PHE A 223 12.73 -9.07 -18.91
C PHE A 223 13.02 -8.17 -17.70
N CYS A 224 13.97 -8.57 -16.84
CA CYS A 224 14.36 -7.78 -15.67
C CYS A 224 15.03 -6.44 -16.03
N ALA A 225 15.63 -6.33 -17.21
CA ALA A 225 16.31 -5.12 -17.69
C ALA A 225 15.42 -4.19 -18.53
N ALA A 226 14.12 -4.51 -18.69
CA ALA A 226 13.24 -3.75 -19.56
C ALA A 226 13.08 -2.27 -19.08
N PRO A 227 12.87 -1.31 -20.00
CA PRO A 227 12.86 0.14 -19.70
C PRO A 227 11.88 0.62 -18.62
N HIS A 228 10.87 -0.18 -18.29
CA HIS A 228 9.85 0.14 -17.29
C HIS A 228 10.07 -0.54 -15.94
N VAL A 229 11.08 -1.41 -15.82
CA VAL A 229 11.40 -2.10 -14.56
C VAL A 229 12.07 -1.15 -13.59
N ARG A 230 11.48 -1.04 -12.39
CA ARG A 230 11.98 -0.23 -11.29
C ARG A 230 12.75 -1.08 -10.28
N GLU A 231 12.25 -2.28 -10.00
CA GLU A 231 12.78 -3.17 -8.97
C GLU A 231 12.53 -4.63 -9.35
N VAL A 232 13.51 -5.50 -9.10
CA VAL A 232 13.37 -6.95 -9.22
C VAL A 232 13.06 -7.51 -7.83
N ILE A 233 11.88 -8.13 -7.65
CA ILE A 233 11.40 -8.61 -6.35
C ILE A 233 11.74 -10.08 -6.14
N GLY A 234 11.73 -10.85 -7.22
CA GLY A 234 11.94 -12.30 -7.16
C GLY A 234 12.44 -12.84 -8.48
N ARG A 235 13.31 -13.85 -8.41
CA ARG A 235 13.84 -14.53 -9.57
C ARG A 235 14.15 -15.98 -9.23
N SER A 236 13.77 -16.88 -10.12
CA SER A 236 14.06 -18.31 -10.08
C SER A 236 14.60 -18.77 -11.44
N SER A 237 14.77 -20.08 -11.62
CA SER A 237 15.23 -20.68 -12.89
C SER A 237 14.20 -20.61 -14.03
N ASN A 238 12.94 -20.31 -13.72
CA ASN A 238 11.84 -20.29 -14.70
C ASN A 238 10.85 -19.14 -14.49
N GLU A 239 11.09 -18.26 -13.52
CA GLU A 239 10.19 -17.15 -13.19
C GLU A 239 10.98 -15.91 -12.81
N ALA A 240 10.50 -14.74 -13.22
CA ALA A 240 10.98 -13.45 -12.76
C ALA A 240 9.79 -12.55 -12.39
N ILE A 241 9.92 -11.84 -11.28
CA ILE A 241 8.92 -10.93 -10.73
C ILE A 241 9.57 -9.56 -10.55
N VAL A 242 8.96 -8.55 -11.17
CA VAL A 242 9.45 -7.18 -11.16
C VAL A 242 8.32 -6.20 -10.81
N ILE A 243 8.69 -5.04 -10.28
CA ILE A 243 7.80 -3.87 -10.23
C ILE A 243 8.11 -2.99 -11.42
N ILE A 244 7.09 -2.69 -12.22
CA ILE A 244 7.17 -1.72 -13.31
C ILE A 244 6.53 -0.37 -12.92
N GLY A 245 7.10 0.72 -13.41
CA GLY A 245 6.52 2.07 -13.40
C GLY A 245 5.76 2.47 -12.13
N ILE A 246 4.45 2.74 -12.28
CA ILE A 246 3.50 3.21 -11.24
C ILE A 246 3.19 2.18 -10.13
N GLY A 247 3.96 1.10 -10.02
CA GLY A 247 3.82 0.09 -8.97
C GLY A 247 3.06 -1.16 -9.39
N VAL A 248 2.93 -1.45 -10.69
CA VAL A 248 2.34 -2.71 -11.17
C VAL A 248 3.37 -3.81 -11.00
N GLN A 249 2.98 -4.94 -10.43
CA GLN A 249 3.81 -6.14 -10.45
C GLN A 249 3.68 -6.83 -11.81
N ALA A 250 4.80 -7.16 -12.44
CA ALA A 250 4.86 -7.96 -13.65
C ALA A 250 5.62 -9.26 -13.41
N THR A 251 5.02 -10.38 -13.81
CA THR A 251 5.61 -11.71 -13.70
C THR A 251 5.81 -12.30 -15.08
N LEU A 252 7.01 -12.81 -15.35
CA LEU A 252 7.31 -13.63 -16.51
C LEU A 252 7.52 -15.07 -16.05
N VAL A 253 6.78 -16.00 -16.66
CA VAL A 253 6.99 -17.44 -16.50
C VAL A 253 7.52 -18.01 -17.80
N VAL A 254 8.63 -18.73 -17.71
CA VAL A 254 9.29 -19.40 -18.82
C VAL A 254 9.06 -20.90 -18.72
N VAL A 255 8.58 -21.50 -19.80
CA VAL A 255 8.26 -22.93 -19.88
C VAL A 255 8.81 -23.55 -21.16
N GLU A 256 8.79 -24.88 -21.22
CA GLU A 256 9.13 -25.62 -22.43
C GLU A 256 7.99 -25.52 -23.46
N PRO A 257 8.29 -25.59 -24.78
CA PRO A 257 7.28 -25.43 -25.82
C PRO A 257 6.12 -26.44 -25.77
N ASP A 258 6.39 -27.65 -25.30
CA ASP A 258 5.41 -28.74 -25.18
C ASP A 258 4.34 -28.48 -24.11
N VAL A 259 4.71 -27.80 -23.01
CA VAL A 259 3.80 -27.43 -21.93
C VAL A 259 3.23 -26.01 -22.06
N TYR A 260 3.66 -25.25 -23.07
CA TYR A 260 3.26 -23.84 -23.25
C TYR A 260 1.76 -23.61 -23.21
N SER A 261 1.00 -24.40 -23.97
CA SER A 261 -0.46 -24.25 -24.04
C SER A 261 -1.14 -24.52 -22.69
N ASN A 262 -0.63 -25.51 -21.93
CA ASN A 262 -1.14 -25.84 -20.60
C ASN A 262 -0.80 -24.74 -19.60
N ALA A 263 0.44 -24.24 -19.62
CA ALA A 263 0.87 -23.12 -18.79
C ALA A 263 0.06 -21.86 -19.11
N LEU A 264 -0.12 -21.53 -20.38
CA LEU A 264 -0.92 -20.38 -20.80
C LEU A 264 -2.37 -20.51 -20.30
N CYS A 265 -2.97 -21.69 -20.41
CA CYS A 265 -4.29 -21.94 -19.84
C CYS A 265 -4.28 -21.73 -18.32
N TYR A 266 -3.40 -22.43 -17.61
CA TYR A 266 -3.21 -22.37 -16.15
C TYR A 266 -3.12 -20.94 -15.63
N TYR A 267 -2.16 -20.17 -16.16
CA TYR A 267 -1.91 -18.79 -15.76
C TYR A 267 -2.94 -17.78 -16.29
N THR A 268 -3.79 -18.16 -17.24
CA THR A 268 -4.95 -17.35 -17.64
C THR A 268 -6.14 -17.55 -16.72
N GLY A 269 -6.33 -18.73 -16.15
CA GLY A 269 -7.47 -19.01 -15.25
C GLY A 269 -7.33 -18.29 -13.91
N ASN A 270 -8.44 -17.85 -13.33
CA ASN A 270 -8.49 -17.50 -11.91
C ASN A 270 -8.74 -18.78 -11.08
N SER A 271 -8.68 -18.69 -9.75
CA SER A 271 -8.93 -19.85 -8.88
C SER A 271 -10.31 -20.49 -9.10
N ALA A 272 -11.32 -19.72 -9.49
CA ALA A 272 -12.67 -20.23 -9.74
C ALA A 272 -12.74 -21.09 -11.01
N HIS A 273 -11.97 -20.76 -12.05
CA HIS A 273 -11.91 -21.54 -13.29
C HIS A 273 -11.40 -22.98 -13.09
N TRP A 274 -10.64 -23.22 -12.02
CA TRP A 274 -10.03 -24.52 -11.71
C TRP A 274 -10.76 -25.29 -10.60
N GLN A 275 -11.86 -24.74 -10.06
CA GLN A 275 -12.59 -25.30 -8.91
C GLN A 275 -13.92 -25.98 -9.27
N GLU A 276 -14.14 -26.30 -10.53
CA GLU A 276 -15.23 -27.18 -11.01
C GLU A 276 -14.69 -28.54 -11.46
#